data_AF-A0A3C0SI90-F1
#
_entry.id   AF-A0A3C0SI90-F1
#
_cell.length_a   1.000
_cell.length_b   1.000
_cell.length_c   1.000
_cell.angle_alpha   90.00
_cell.angle_beta   90.00
_cell.angle_gamma   90.00
#
_symmetry.space_group_name_H-M   'P 1'
#
loop_
_entity.id
_entity.type
_entity.pdbx_description
1 polymer ?
#
loop_
_entity_poly.entity_id
_entity_poly.type
_entity_poly.pdbx_seq_one_letter_code
_entity_poly.pdbx_strand_id
1 'polypeptide(L)'
;MEALMAINGYVNGIVWGPPMLALLVGTGIYLSVILGFPQVRYFGFMFKEVLGKIGKKAEGEGTISAFGALSVALASTIGSGNIAGAATALHLGGPGALFWMWITAIFGMTTKMTEVSLAVKFREKDAAGNWRGGTMYVMEKAVGQKWLAWIFAFFTTFAAFGIGNAIQANSTAQALELGFRVPSYVSGIVIAVLVALVIIGGLKRISDVTTYLVPFMAIFYVLGGLAVIIVHANLIPQAVANAVYYAFNDPMAMPGAVAGWSIKLAL
;
A
#
# COMPACT_ATOMS: atom_id res chain seq x y z
N MET A 1 15.34 -1.67 29.31
CA MET A 1 15.57 -1.68 27.84
C MET A 1 15.48 -3.10 27.28
N GLU A 2 16.22 -4.08 27.83
CA GLU A 2 16.19 -5.47 27.33
C GLU A 2 14.81 -6.14 27.38
N ALA A 3 14.09 -6.05 28.50
CA ALA A 3 12.72 -6.61 28.60
C ALA A 3 11.74 -6.00 27.58
N LEU A 4 11.86 -4.70 27.29
CA LEU A 4 11.06 -4.03 26.26
C LEU A 4 11.42 -4.52 24.86
N MET A 5 12.71 -4.72 24.57
CA MET A 5 13.15 -5.28 23.29
C MET A 5 12.72 -6.73 23.11
N ALA A 6 12.74 -7.54 24.17
CA ALA A 6 12.26 -8.92 24.15
C ALA A 6 10.76 -9.00 23.85
N ILE A 7 9.94 -8.19 24.53
CA ILE A 7 8.49 -8.08 24.27
C ILE A 7 8.25 -7.62 22.84
N ASN A 8 8.96 -6.58 22.38
CA ASN A 8 8.87 -6.09 21.01
C ASN A 8 9.22 -7.18 19.99
N GLY A 9 10.27 -7.98 20.25
CA GLY A 9 10.65 -9.10 19.40
C GLY A 9 9.52 -10.13 19.26
N TYR A 10 8.91 -10.53 20.38
CA TYR A 10 7.79 -11.47 20.36
C TYR A 10 6.57 -10.93 19.61
N VAL A 11 6.19 -9.68 19.88
CA VAL A 11 5.07 -9.02 19.19
C VAL A 11 5.35 -8.90 17.69
N ASN A 12 6.57 -8.52 17.30
CA ASN A 12 6.95 -8.45 15.90
C ASN A 12 6.89 -9.82 15.21
N GLY A 13 7.26 -10.89 15.90
CA GLY A 13 7.14 -12.26 15.38
C GLY A 13 5.70 -12.68 15.09
N ILE A 14 4.71 -12.08 15.77
CA ILE A 14 3.29 -12.34 15.52
C ILE A 14 2.73 -11.37 14.46
N VAL A 15 2.95 -10.07 14.65
CA VAL A 15 2.36 -8.99 13.85
C VAL A 15 2.99 -8.87 12.47
N TRP A 16 4.28 -9.16 12.34
CA TRP A 16 5.01 -9.11 11.06
C TRP A 16 5.50 -10.48 10.60
N GLY A 17 5.32 -11.51 11.41
CA GLY A 17 5.72 -12.88 11.09
C GLY A 17 4.60 -13.72 10.47
N PRO A 18 4.80 -15.05 10.45
CA PRO A 18 3.93 -15.99 9.74
C PRO A 18 2.43 -15.88 10.07
N PRO A 19 1.99 -15.68 11.33
CA PRO A 19 0.56 -15.63 11.65
C PRO A 19 -0.17 -14.51 10.93
N MET A 20 0.37 -13.28 10.94
CA MET A 20 -0.27 -12.14 10.28
C MET A 20 -0.23 -12.29 8.75
N LEU A 21 0.89 -12.78 8.19
CA LEU A 21 1.01 -13.02 6.76
C LEU A 21 0.02 -14.08 6.27
N ALA A 22 -0.13 -15.17 7.03
CA ALA A 22 -1.11 -16.21 6.74
C ALA A 22 -2.54 -15.67 6.83
N LEU A 23 -2.84 -14.81 7.80
CA LEU A 23 -4.16 -14.18 7.92
C LEU A 23 -4.43 -13.22 6.76
N LEU A 24 -3.45 -12.41 6.36
CA LEU A 24 -3.60 -11.41 5.28
C LEU A 24 -3.81 -12.09 3.92
N VAL A 25 -2.89 -12.99 3.53
CA VAL A 25 -2.97 -13.70 2.26
C VAL A 25 -4.10 -14.73 2.28
N GLY A 26 -4.27 -15.45 3.39
CA GLY A 26 -5.35 -16.43 3.58
C GLY A 26 -6.73 -15.80 3.48
N THR A 27 -6.93 -14.59 4.02
CA THR A 27 -8.19 -13.83 3.84
C THR A 27 -8.40 -13.47 2.38
N GLY A 28 -7.35 -13.03 1.66
CA GLY A 28 -7.45 -12.73 0.23
C GLY A 28 -7.80 -13.95 -0.63
N ILE A 29 -7.23 -15.11 -0.31
CA ILE A 29 -7.56 -16.40 -0.95
C ILE A 29 -9.01 -16.78 -0.63
N TYR A 30 -9.40 -16.76 0.65
CA TYR A 30 -10.75 -17.08 1.10
C TYR A 30 -11.82 -16.23 0.41
N LEU A 31 -11.64 -14.90 0.41
CA LEU A 31 -12.54 -13.97 -0.26
C LEU A 31 -12.55 -14.18 -1.78
N SER A 32 -11.41 -14.48 -2.39
CA SER A 32 -11.35 -14.78 -3.83
C SER A 32 -12.17 -16.02 -4.18
N VAL A 33 -12.09 -17.09 -3.39
CA VAL A 33 -12.86 -18.31 -3.65
C VAL A 33 -14.36 -18.05 -3.46
N ILE A 34 -14.78 -17.44 -2.35
CA ILE A 34 -16.20 -17.21 -2.06
C ILE A 34 -16.86 -16.25 -3.06
N LEU A 35 -16.14 -15.22 -3.50
CA LEU A 35 -16.65 -14.23 -4.44
C LEU A 35 -16.51 -14.67 -5.91
N GLY A 36 -15.95 -15.84 -6.18
CA GLY A 36 -15.79 -16.40 -7.53
C GLY A 36 -14.72 -15.67 -8.37
N PHE A 37 -13.54 -15.45 -7.78
CA PHE A 37 -12.36 -14.81 -8.38
C PHE A 37 -12.65 -13.47 -9.08
N PRO A 38 -13.19 -12.46 -8.34
CA PRO A 38 -13.54 -11.17 -8.91
C PRO A 38 -12.37 -10.45 -9.57
N GLN A 39 -11.14 -10.64 -9.06
CA GLN A 39 -9.92 -10.08 -9.64
C GLN A 39 -9.64 -10.55 -11.07
N VAL A 40 -10.13 -11.73 -11.45
CA VAL A 40 -10.05 -12.26 -12.82
C VAL A 40 -11.30 -11.86 -13.60
N ARG A 41 -12.50 -12.08 -13.02
CA ARG A 41 -13.79 -11.84 -13.68
C ARG A 41 -14.00 -10.39 -14.10
N TYR A 42 -13.52 -9.44 -13.29
CA TYR A 42 -13.75 -8.01 -13.48
C TYR A 42 -12.51 -7.24 -13.94
N PHE A 43 -11.41 -7.93 -14.27
CA PHE A 43 -10.14 -7.27 -14.63
C PHE A 43 -10.28 -6.30 -15.81
N GLY A 44 -10.93 -6.71 -16.91
CA GLY A 44 -11.16 -5.80 -18.04
C GLY A 44 -12.16 -4.69 -17.72
N PHE A 45 -13.19 -5.00 -16.94
CA PHE A 45 -14.24 -4.04 -16.56
C PHE A 45 -13.68 -2.91 -15.70
N MET A 46 -12.79 -3.19 -14.75
CA MET A 46 -12.19 -2.15 -13.89
C MET A 46 -11.42 -1.10 -14.71
N PHE A 47 -10.63 -1.51 -15.70
CA PHE A 47 -9.91 -0.55 -16.55
C PHE A 47 -10.87 0.28 -17.40
N LYS A 48 -11.92 -0.34 -17.95
CA LYS A 48 -12.95 0.38 -18.72
C LYS A 48 -13.65 1.43 -17.86
N GLU A 49 -13.99 1.11 -16.62
CA GLU A 49 -14.65 2.05 -15.70
C GLU A 49 -13.72 3.18 -15.26
N VAL A 50 -12.47 2.87 -14.93
CA VAL A 50 -11.47 3.86 -14.50
C VAL A 50 -11.09 4.79 -15.64
N LEU A 51 -10.67 4.24 -16.78
CA LEU A 51 -10.21 5.02 -17.93
C LEU A 51 -11.36 5.72 -18.65
N GLY A 52 -12.54 5.09 -18.72
CA GLY A 52 -13.74 5.64 -19.38
C GLY A 52 -14.40 6.79 -18.62
N LYS A 53 -13.96 7.08 -17.38
CA LYS A 53 -14.44 8.18 -16.53
C LYS A 53 -13.39 9.26 -16.28
N ILE A 54 -12.20 9.16 -16.89
CA ILE A 54 -11.19 10.23 -16.85
C ILE A 54 -11.81 11.51 -17.46
N GLY A 55 -11.75 12.61 -16.72
CA GLY A 55 -12.28 13.91 -17.15
C GLY A 55 -13.80 14.08 -17.11
N LYS A 56 -14.56 13.05 -16.68
CA LYS A 56 -16.01 13.19 -16.49
C LYS A 56 -16.33 13.78 -15.12
N LYS A 57 -17.33 14.65 -15.06
CA LYS A 57 -17.87 15.17 -13.79
C LYS A 57 -18.42 14.01 -12.96
N ALA A 58 -18.32 14.13 -11.64
CA ALA A 58 -18.84 13.13 -10.72
C ALA A 58 -20.35 12.96 -10.94
N GLU A 59 -20.78 11.76 -11.35
CA GLU A 59 -22.19 11.37 -11.33
C GLU A 59 -22.45 10.60 -10.02
N GLY A 60 -23.28 11.17 -9.14
CA GLY A 60 -23.71 10.54 -7.88
C GLY A 60 -23.35 11.31 -6.60
N GLU A 61 -23.86 10.81 -5.46
CA GLU A 61 -23.58 11.38 -4.13
C GLU A 61 -22.18 10.99 -3.63
N GLY A 62 -21.25 11.94 -3.68
CA GLY A 62 -19.88 11.79 -3.18
C GLY A 62 -19.14 13.11 -3.10
N THR A 63 -18.16 13.23 -2.19
CA THR A 63 -17.40 14.47 -1.96
C THR A 63 -16.42 14.77 -3.11
N ILE A 64 -15.96 13.73 -3.81
CA ILE A 64 -14.99 13.80 -4.92
C ILE A 64 -15.38 12.82 -6.05
N SER A 65 -14.86 13.02 -7.26
CA SER A 65 -15.13 12.13 -8.40
C SER A 65 -14.52 10.74 -8.20
N ALA A 66 -14.99 9.74 -8.96
CA ALA A 66 -14.44 8.38 -8.89
C ALA A 66 -12.94 8.35 -9.26
N PHE A 67 -12.52 9.11 -10.27
CA PHE A 67 -11.11 9.24 -10.64
C PHE A 67 -10.30 9.99 -9.58
N GLY A 68 -10.90 11.01 -8.95
CA GLY A 68 -10.30 11.72 -7.82
C GLY A 68 -10.08 10.78 -6.62
N ALA A 69 -11.08 9.99 -6.26
CA ALA A 69 -10.97 9.00 -5.19
C ALA A 69 -9.90 7.95 -5.49
N LEU A 70 -9.83 7.45 -6.73
CA LEU A 70 -8.78 6.54 -7.16
C LEU A 70 -7.40 7.20 -7.07
N SER A 71 -7.25 8.45 -7.52
CA SER A 71 -5.99 9.18 -7.49
C SER A 71 -5.51 9.42 -6.06
N VAL A 72 -6.41 9.81 -5.15
CA VAL A 72 -6.10 9.96 -3.72
C VAL A 72 -5.67 8.62 -3.12
N ALA A 73 -6.38 7.54 -3.41
CA ALA A 73 -6.02 6.20 -2.94
C ALA A 73 -4.65 5.77 -3.48
N LEU A 74 -4.39 5.97 -4.77
CA LEU A 74 -3.12 5.66 -5.42
C LEU A 74 -1.97 6.51 -4.85
N ALA A 75 -2.19 7.81 -4.61
CA ALA A 75 -1.22 8.69 -3.96
C ALA A 75 -0.79 8.17 -2.59
N SER A 76 -1.73 7.61 -1.83
CA SER A 76 -1.44 7.04 -0.51
C SER A 76 -0.73 5.69 -0.58
N THR A 77 -0.88 4.94 -1.67
CA THR A 77 -0.30 3.59 -1.82
C THR A 77 1.02 3.56 -2.58
N ILE A 78 1.25 4.52 -3.47
CA ILE A 78 2.49 4.64 -4.24
C ILE A 78 3.41 5.57 -3.46
N GLY A 79 4.53 5.03 -2.96
CA GLY A 79 5.47 5.80 -2.17
C GLY A 79 6.85 5.19 -2.09
N SER A 80 7.66 5.62 -1.11
CA SER A 80 9.02 5.10 -0.91
C SER A 80 9.01 3.59 -0.66
N GLY A 81 7.95 3.04 -0.09
CA GLY A 81 7.76 1.60 0.08
C GLY A 81 7.80 0.81 -1.24
N ASN A 82 7.31 1.36 -2.35
CA ASN A 82 7.39 0.68 -3.65
C ASN A 82 8.80 0.65 -4.24
N ILE A 83 9.66 1.58 -3.82
CA ILE A 83 11.03 1.72 -4.32
C ILE A 83 11.99 1.04 -3.34
N ALA A 84 12.16 1.65 -2.16
CA ALA A 84 13.06 1.19 -1.12
C ALA A 84 12.56 -0.11 -0.48
N GLY A 85 11.24 -0.26 -0.27
CA GLY A 85 10.68 -1.48 0.31
C GLY A 85 10.80 -2.69 -0.63
N ALA A 86 10.53 -2.50 -1.92
CA ALA A 86 10.74 -3.56 -2.92
C ALA A 86 12.23 -3.93 -3.06
N ALA A 87 13.12 -2.94 -3.09
CA ALA A 87 14.56 -3.18 -3.11
C ALA A 87 15.04 -3.92 -1.85
N THR A 88 14.52 -3.53 -0.68
CA THR A 88 14.83 -4.18 0.60
C THR A 88 14.32 -5.63 0.63
N ALA A 89 13.10 -5.87 0.12
CA ALA A 89 12.53 -7.22 0.02
C ALA A 89 13.37 -8.12 -0.90
N LEU A 90 13.83 -7.61 -2.04
CA LEU A 90 14.73 -8.34 -2.93
C LEU A 90 16.12 -8.57 -2.31
N HIS A 91 16.65 -7.57 -1.61
CA HIS A 91 17.96 -7.67 -0.97
C HIS A 91 17.96 -8.69 0.18
N LEU A 92 16.91 -8.68 1.01
CA LEU A 92 16.81 -9.53 2.19
C LEU A 92 16.19 -10.90 1.92
N GLY A 93 15.19 -10.98 1.03
CA GLY A 93 14.46 -12.21 0.69
C GLY A 93 14.89 -12.86 -0.63
N GLY A 94 15.90 -12.29 -1.31
CA GLY A 94 16.37 -12.78 -2.59
C GLY A 94 15.38 -12.60 -3.74
N PRO A 95 15.71 -13.15 -4.94
CA PRO A 95 14.88 -12.99 -6.13
C PRO A 95 13.45 -13.55 -6.00
N GLY A 96 13.27 -14.58 -5.17
CA GLY A 96 11.97 -15.23 -4.99
C GLY A 96 10.95 -14.39 -4.21
N ALA A 97 11.40 -13.35 -3.48
CA ALA A 97 10.49 -12.38 -2.85
C ALA A 97 9.57 -11.71 -3.90
N LEU A 98 10.06 -11.48 -5.12
CA LEU A 98 9.29 -10.86 -6.20
C LEU A 98 8.05 -11.68 -6.57
N PHE A 99 8.19 -13.01 -6.66
CA PHE A 99 7.08 -13.90 -6.98
C PHE A 99 5.99 -13.82 -5.90
N TRP A 100 6.37 -13.86 -4.62
CA TRP A 100 5.42 -13.77 -3.52
C TRP A 100 4.76 -12.39 -3.42
N MET A 101 5.48 -11.32 -3.74
CA MET A 101 4.87 -9.98 -3.86
C MET A 101 3.75 -9.96 -4.91
N TRP A 102 3.93 -10.64 -6.05
CA TRP A 102 2.86 -10.77 -7.06
C TRP A 102 1.67 -11.60 -6.57
N ILE A 103 1.92 -12.75 -5.92
CA ILE A 103 0.86 -13.58 -5.35
C ILE A 103 0.05 -12.81 -4.30
N THR A 104 0.73 -12.12 -3.37
CA THR A 104 0.07 -11.28 -2.36
C THR A 104 -0.71 -10.14 -3.02
N ALA A 105 -0.21 -9.53 -4.09
CA ALA A 105 -0.94 -8.49 -4.82
C ALA A 105 -2.22 -9.03 -5.47
N ILE A 106 -2.17 -10.19 -6.14
CA ILE A 106 -3.33 -10.81 -6.81
C ILE A 106 -4.47 -11.08 -5.81
N PHE A 107 -4.17 -11.73 -4.69
CA PHE A 107 -5.18 -12.00 -3.67
C PHE A 107 -5.57 -10.74 -2.88
N GLY A 108 -4.65 -9.79 -2.75
CA GLY A 108 -4.88 -8.49 -2.12
C GLY A 108 -5.90 -7.62 -2.87
N MET A 109 -6.00 -7.74 -4.20
CA MET A 109 -7.02 -7.02 -5.00
C MET A 109 -8.44 -7.31 -4.48
N THR A 110 -8.74 -8.57 -4.19
CA THR A 110 -10.07 -8.98 -3.72
C THR A 110 -10.34 -8.48 -2.30
N THR A 111 -9.34 -8.56 -1.41
CA THR A 111 -9.44 -7.99 -0.06
C THR A 111 -9.73 -6.50 -0.13
N LYS A 112 -9.00 -5.76 -0.97
CA LYS A 112 -9.17 -4.32 -1.09
C LYS A 112 -10.52 -3.95 -1.70
N MET A 113 -10.99 -4.68 -2.71
CA MET A 113 -12.31 -4.50 -3.30
C MET A 113 -13.41 -4.68 -2.23
N THR A 114 -13.28 -5.70 -1.39
CA THR A 114 -14.24 -6.00 -0.32
C THR A 114 -14.25 -4.90 0.75
N GLU A 115 -13.05 -4.46 1.18
CA GLU A 115 -12.89 -3.36 2.14
C GLU A 115 -13.56 -2.06 1.64
N VAL A 116 -13.28 -1.66 0.41
CA VAL A 116 -13.84 -0.45 -0.20
C VAL A 116 -15.36 -0.57 -0.36
N SER A 117 -15.86 -1.73 -0.79
CA SER A 117 -17.31 -1.97 -0.96
C SER A 117 -18.06 -1.86 0.37
N LEU A 118 -17.50 -2.44 1.44
CA LEU A 118 -18.07 -2.32 2.79
C LEU A 118 -18.00 -0.88 3.31
N ALA A 119 -16.87 -0.19 3.10
CA ALA A 119 -16.71 1.19 3.51
C ALA A 119 -17.73 2.12 2.82
N VAL A 120 -18.04 1.89 1.54
CA VAL A 120 -19.07 2.64 0.81
C VAL A 120 -20.48 2.29 1.31
N LYS A 121 -20.75 1.04 1.68
CA LYS A 121 -22.06 0.61 2.20
C LYS A 121 -22.37 1.19 3.59
N PHE A 122 -21.37 1.29 4.47
CA PHE A 122 -21.54 1.69 5.88
C PHE A 122 -21.11 3.14 6.19
N ARG A 123 -20.77 3.93 5.16
CA ARG A 123 -20.43 5.36 5.32
C ARG A 123 -21.59 6.18 5.88
N GLU A 124 -21.25 7.29 6.53
CA GLU A 124 -22.21 8.27 7.05
C GLU A 124 -21.82 9.69 6.66
N LYS A 125 -22.75 10.62 6.78
CA LYS A 125 -22.46 12.05 6.68
C LYS A 125 -22.12 12.59 8.06
N ASP A 126 -21.07 13.40 8.15
CA ASP A 126 -20.79 14.17 9.35
C ASP A 126 -21.71 15.40 9.48
N ALA A 127 -21.57 16.15 10.57
CA ALA A 127 -22.35 17.36 10.81
C ALA A 127 -22.17 18.44 9.72
N ALA A 128 -21.08 18.39 8.96
CA ALA A 128 -20.81 19.30 7.85
C ALA A 128 -21.29 18.73 6.50
N GLY A 129 -22.00 17.59 6.50
CA GLY A 129 -22.54 16.93 5.31
C GLY A 129 -21.51 16.12 4.51
N ASN A 130 -20.27 15.98 4.99
CA ASN A 130 -19.22 15.23 4.30
C ASN A 130 -19.32 13.75 4.58
N TRP A 131 -19.08 12.93 3.55
CA TRP A 131 -19.04 11.48 3.72
C TRP A 131 -17.80 11.03 4.49
N ARG A 132 -18.03 10.25 5.56
CA ARG A 132 -17.02 9.54 6.34
C ARG A 132 -17.29 8.04 6.28
N GLY A 133 -16.23 7.28 6.04
CA GLY A 133 -16.31 5.83 5.94
C GLY A 133 -14.95 5.21 6.24
N GLY A 134 -14.91 3.89 6.27
CA GLY A 134 -13.71 3.12 6.59
C GLY A 134 -14.01 1.94 7.49
N THR A 135 -13.00 1.15 7.77
CA THR A 135 -13.13 -0.12 8.50
C THR A 135 -13.69 0.06 9.91
N MET A 136 -13.39 1.18 10.59
CA MET A 136 -13.97 1.49 11.90
C MET A 136 -15.51 1.59 11.84
N TYR A 137 -16.06 2.20 10.79
CA TYR A 137 -17.51 2.29 10.60
C TYR A 137 -18.13 0.94 10.26
N VAL A 138 -17.42 0.12 9.49
CA VAL A 138 -17.84 -1.25 9.19
C VAL A 138 -17.87 -2.09 10.47
N MET A 139 -16.85 -2.00 11.33
CA MET A 139 -16.81 -2.71 12.60
C MET A 139 -17.91 -2.28 13.56
N GLU A 140 -18.18 -0.97 13.65
CA GLU A 140 -19.26 -0.45 14.50
C GLU A 140 -20.65 -0.84 13.96
N LYS A 141 -20.92 -0.67 12.67
CA LYS A 141 -22.28 -0.78 12.12
C LYS A 141 -22.62 -2.17 11.56
N ALA A 142 -21.66 -2.85 10.94
CA ALA A 142 -21.90 -4.17 10.36
C ALA A 142 -21.74 -5.28 11.40
N VAL A 143 -20.70 -5.17 12.24
CA VAL A 143 -20.35 -6.20 13.24
C VAL A 143 -20.92 -5.88 14.62
N GLY A 144 -21.24 -4.61 14.91
CA GLY A 144 -21.72 -4.18 16.22
C GLY A 144 -20.63 -4.07 17.30
N GLN A 145 -19.35 -4.20 16.91
CA GLN A 145 -18.22 -4.25 17.85
C GLN A 145 -17.51 -2.90 17.95
N LYS A 146 -18.11 -1.99 18.74
CA LYS A 146 -17.58 -0.63 18.94
C LYS A 146 -16.16 -0.59 19.51
N TRP A 147 -15.83 -1.52 20.41
CA TRP A 147 -14.50 -1.59 21.01
C TRP A 147 -13.41 -1.88 19.96
N LEU A 148 -13.70 -2.74 18.99
CA LEU A 148 -12.78 -3.08 17.91
C LEU A 148 -12.62 -1.91 16.92
N ALA A 149 -13.71 -1.17 16.65
CA ALA A 149 -13.66 0.06 15.86
C ALA A 149 -12.73 1.12 16.49
N TRP A 150 -12.81 1.30 17.81
CA TRP A 150 -11.92 2.21 18.55
C TRP A 150 -10.46 1.78 18.50
N ILE A 151 -10.19 0.49 18.72
CA ILE A 151 -8.84 -0.07 18.64
C ILE A 151 -8.27 0.13 17.22
N PHE A 152 -9.06 -0.17 16.19
CA PHE A 152 -8.66 0.03 14.80
C PHE A 152 -8.35 1.51 14.52
N ALA A 153 -9.22 2.43 14.92
CA ALA A 153 -9.02 3.86 14.72
C ALA A 153 -7.76 4.38 15.44
N PHE A 154 -7.52 3.91 16.66
CA PHE A 154 -6.33 4.23 17.44
C PHE A 154 -5.06 3.77 16.71
N PHE A 155 -4.94 2.48 16.37
CA PHE A 155 -3.76 1.96 15.67
C PHE A 155 -3.57 2.58 14.29
N THR A 156 -4.67 2.80 13.55
CA THR A 156 -4.61 3.44 12.22
C THR A 156 -4.06 4.86 12.30
N THR A 157 -4.41 5.61 13.37
CA THR A 157 -3.88 6.97 13.58
C THR A 157 -2.36 6.95 13.74
N PHE A 158 -1.83 6.07 14.60
CA PHE A 158 -0.38 5.93 14.77
C PHE A 158 0.31 5.38 13.52
N ALA A 159 -0.29 4.40 12.85
CA ALA A 159 0.23 3.85 11.60
C ALA A 159 0.30 4.92 10.49
N ALA A 160 -0.67 5.84 10.44
CA ALA A 160 -0.67 6.94 9.49
C ALA A 160 0.49 7.92 9.71
N PHE A 161 0.88 8.19 10.96
CA PHE A 161 2.09 8.99 11.24
C PHE A 161 3.37 8.27 10.86
N GLY A 162 3.45 6.96 11.09
CA GLY A 162 4.64 6.16 10.73
C GLY A 162 4.78 5.99 9.22
N ILE A 163 3.92 5.16 8.64
CA ILE A 163 3.98 4.74 7.22
C ILE A 163 3.56 5.89 6.30
N GLY A 164 2.57 6.67 6.71
CA GLY A 164 2.01 7.74 5.86
C GLY A 164 2.80 9.05 5.88
N ASN A 165 3.62 9.32 6.91
CA ASN A 165 4.31 10.60 7.07
C ASN A 165 5.82 10.45 7.30
N ALA A 166 6.23 9.93 8.46
CA ALA A 166 7.62 9.97 8.90
C ALA A 166 8.56 9.22 7.96
N ILE A 167 8.21 7.99 7.56
CA ILE A 167 9.02 7.18 6.65
C ILE A 167 9.11 7.84 5.27
N GLN A 168 8.00 8.38 4.77
CA GLN A 168 7.94 9.01 3.45
C GLN A 168 8.82 10.27 3.41
N ALA A 169 8.65 11.17 4.38
CA ALA A 169 9.43 12.40 4.46
C ALA A 169 10.93 12.12 4.65
N ASN A 170 11.27 11.13 5.47
CA ASN A 170 12.66 10.74 5.71
C ASN A 170 13.31 10.15 4.44
N SER A 171 12.64 9.22 3.75
CA SER A 171 13.16 8.65 2.50
C SER A 171 13.35 9.71 1.42
N THR A 172 12.42 10.67 1.29
CA THR A 172 12.57 11.77 0.32
C THR A 172 13.73 12.70 0.68
N ALA A 173 13.88 13.08 1.95
CA ALA A 173 15.00 13.91 2.39
C ALA A 173 16.35 13.23 2.15
N GLN A 174 16.47 11.95 2.48
CA GLN A 174 17.68 11.16 2.22
C GLN A 174 18.01 11.06 0.73
N ALA A 175 17.00 10.86 -0.13
CA ALA A 175 17.22 10.80 -1.57
C ALA A 175 17.74 12.15 -2.12
N LEU A 176 17.23 13.28 -1.62
CA LEU A 176 17.69 14.62 -1.99
C LEU A 176 19.11 14.92 -1.47
N GLU A 177 19.42 14.47 -0.26
CA GLU A 177 20.75 14.61 0.33
C GLU A 177 21.79 13.79 -0.46
N LEU A 178 21.50 12.52 -0.74
CA LEU A 178 22.40 11.65 -1.47
C LEU A 178 22.56 12.06 -2.94
N GLY A 179 21.47 12.40 -3.62
CA GLY A 179 21.48 12.71 -5.05
C GLY A 179 21.94 14.15 -5.36
N PHE A 180 21.56 15.11 -4.52
CA PHE A 180 21.72 16.53 -4.81
C PHE A 180 22.46 17.31 -3.72
N ARG A 181 22.93 16.64 -2.66
CA ARG A 181 23.62 17.25 -1.50
C ARG A 181 22.80 18.34 -0.80
N VAL A 182 21.47 18.25 -0.88
CA VAL A 182 20.56 19.16 -0.17
C VAL A 182 20.47 18.71 1.29
N PRO A 183 20.70 19.60 2.28
CA PRO A 183 20.59 19.21 3.68
C PRO A 183 19.18 18.74 4.05
N SER A 184 19.08 17.62 4.76
CA SER A 184 17.80 16.97 5.13
C SER A 184 16.78 17.91 5.79
N TYR A 185 17.23 18.85 6.63
CA TYR A 185 16.33 19.81 7.30
C TYR A 185 15.68 20.80 6.32
N VAL A 186 16.39 21.21 5.26
CA VAL A 186 15.86 22.10 4.22
C VAL A 186 14.77 21.39 3.44
N SER A 187 15.04 20.16 2.98
CA SER A 187 14.02 19.34 2.30
C SER A 187 12.80 19.08 3.19
N GLY A 188 13.00 18.83 4.48
CA GLY A 188 11.92 18.60 5.44
C GLY A 188 11.01 19.82 5.58
N ILE A 189 11.58 21.02 5.74
CA ILE A 189 10.82 22.27 5.84
C ILE A 189 10.02 22.53 4.55
N VAL A 190 10.66 22.38 3.39
CA VAL A 190 9.99 22.60 2.09
C VAL A 190 8.83 21.62 1.91
N ILE A 191 9.04 20.32 2.18
CA ILE A 191 8.00 19.30 2.10
C ILE A 191 6.85 19.63 3.06
N ALA A 192 7.15 20.02 4.31
CA ALA A 192 6.13 20.38 5.29
C ALA A 192 5.26 21.56 4.82
N VAL A 193 5.86 22.61 4.26
CA VAL A 193 5.13 23.76 3.71
C VAL A 193 4.25 23.34 2.53
N LEU A 194 4.80 22.57 1.58
CA LEU A 194 4.04 22.10 0.42
C LEU A 194 2.85 21.23 0.82
N VAL A 195 3.05 20.31 1.77
CA VAL A 195 1.99 19.45 2.30
C VAL A 195 0.93 20.28 3.03
N ALA A 196 1.32 21.26 3.84
CA ALA A 196 0.38 22.14 4.54
C ALA A 196 -0.52 22.91 3.56
N LEU A 197 0.04 23.45 2.47
CA LEU A 197 -0.72 24.16 1.43
C LEU A 197 -1.81 23.29 0.78
N VAL A 198 -1.59 21.97 0.70
CA VAL A 198 -2.56 21.02 0.14
C VAL A 198 -3.60 20.61 1.19
N ILE A 199 -3.16 20.23 2.40
CA ILE A 199 -4.03 19.69 3.45
C ILE A 199 -5.00 20.75 4.00
N ILE A 200 -4.57 22.01 4.14
CA ILE A 200 -5.42 23.10 4.66
C ILE A 200 -6.68 23.30 3.78
N GLY A 201 -6.61 22.99 2.48
CA GLY A 201 -7.77 23.05 1.58
C GLY A 201 -8.76 21.88 1.68
N GLY A 202 -8.51 20.92 2.57
CA GLY A 202 -9.37 19.75 2.77
C GLY A 202 -9.35 18.73 1.64
N LEU A 203 -10.27 17.74 1.71
CA LEU A 203 -10.28 16.58 0.82
C LEU A 203 -10.42 16.93 -0.66
N LYS A 204 -11.16 18.00 -0.99
CA LYS A 204 -11.33 18.44 -2.38
C LYS A 204 -10.00 18.90 -2.97
N ARG A 205 -9.22 19.73 -2.27
CA ARG A 205 -7.90 20.18 -2.72
C ARG A 205 -6.90 19.03 -2.82
N ILE A 206 -6.94 18.09 -1.88
CA ILE A 206 -6.13 16.86 -1.95
C ILE A 206 -6.46 16.07 -3.22
N SER A 207 -7.75 15.88 -3.51
CA SER A 207 -8.19 15.19 -4.73
C SER A 207 -7.77 15.92 -5.99
N ASP A 208 -7.90 17.24 -6.04
CA ASP A 208 -7.52 18.03 -7.22
C ASP A 208 -6.02 17.91 -7.50
N VAL A 209 -5.17 18.07 -6.48
CA VAL A 209 -3.71 17.96 -6.64
C VAL A 209 -3.29 16.54 -7.04
N THR A 210 -3.82 15.52 -6.37
CA THR A 210 -3.46 14.12 -6.65
C THR A 210 -3.92 13.66 -8.02
N THR A 211 -5.05 14.17 -8.52
CA THR A 211 -5.58 13.86 -9.86
C THR A 211 -4.62 14.25 -10.99
N TYR A 212 -3.78 15.28 -10.79
CA TYR A 212 -2.73 15.65 -11.75
C TYR A 212 -1.37 15.02 -11.41
N LEU A 213 -0.98 15.04 -10.14
CA LEU A 213 0.34 14.61 -9.71
C LEU A 213 0.54 13.09 -9.83
N VAL A 214 -0.48 12.30 -9.50
CA VAL A 214 -0.39 10.83 -9.47
C VAL A 214 -0.21 10.22 -10.86
N PRO A 215 -0.99 10.60 -11.90
CA PRO A 215 -0.74 10.09 -13.24
C PRO A 215 0.64 10.49 -13.76
N PHE A 216 1.08 11.73 -13.50
CA PHE A 216 2.40 12.21 -13.93
C PHE A 216 3.53 11.38 -13.30
N MET A 217 3.53 11.20 -11.98
CA MET A 217 4.58 10.42 -11.30
C MET A 217 4.56 8.95 -11.72
N ALA A 218 3.37 8.36 -11.93
CA ALA A 218 3.23 6.97 -12.35
C ALA A 218 3.77 6.76 -13.78
N ILE A 219 3.42 7.65 -14.72
CA ILE A 219 3.93 7.61 -16.10
C ILE A 219 5.45 7.74 -16.09
N PHE A 220 6.00 8.72 -15.37
CA PHE A 220 7.45 8.92 -15.30
C PHE A 220 8.17 7.68 -14.76
N TYR A 221 7.68 7.12 -13.66
CA TYR A 221 8.27 5.92 -13.04
C TYR A 221 8.19 4.70 -13.96
N VAL A 222 7.03 4.45 -14.57
CA VAL A 222 6.82 3.32 -15.48
C VAL A 222 7.67 3.45 -16.74
N LEU A 223 7.75 4.64 -17.35
CA LEU A 223 8.59 4.88 -18.52
C LEU A 223 10.07 4.68 -18.21
N GLY A 224 10.55 5.17 -17.06
CA GLY A 224 11.93 4.95 -16.62
C GLY A 224 12.24 3.46 -16.41
N GLY A 225 11.34 2.73 -15.73
CA GLY A 225 11.47 1.28 -15.55
C GLY A 225 11.44 0.51 -16.88
N LEU A 226 10.51 0.86 -17.77
CA LEU A 226 10.42 0.25 -19.10
C LEU A 226 11.67 0.51 -19.93
N ALA A 227 12.26 1.70 -19.88
CA ALA A 227 13.52 1.99 -20.57
C ALA A 227 14.64 1.03 -20.10
N VAL A 228 14.77 0.82 -18.80
CA VAL A 228 15.77 -0.13 -18.24
C VAL A 228 15.47 -1.57 -18.68
N ILE A 229 14.20 -1.98 -18.63
CA ILE A 229 13.75 -3.32 -19.06
C ILE A 229 14.02 -3.56 -20.54
N ILE A 230 13.76 -2.58 -21.41
CA ILE A 230 13.99 -2.68 -22.85
C ILE A 230 15.49 -2.81 -23.17
N VAL A 231 16.34 -2.01 -22.51
CA VAL A 231 17.81 -2.09 -22.68
C VAL A 231 18.34 -3.46 -22.24
N HIS A 232 17.72 -4.09 -21.25
CA HIS A 232 18.12 -5.39 -20.70
C HIS A 232 17.13 -6.51 -21.04
N ALA A 233 16.43 -6.41 -22.17
CA ALA A 233 15.33 -7.33 -22.51
C ALA A 233 15.76 -8.80 -22.53
N ASN A 234 17.01 -9.05 -22.91
CA ASN A 234 17.64 -10.36 -22.96
C ASN A 234 17.69 -11.07 -21.60
N LEU A 235 17.69 -10.31 -20.50
CA LEU A 235 17.77 -10.82 -19.13
C LEU A 235 16.39 -11.09 -18.52
N ILE A 236 15.30 -10.64 -19.14
CA ILE A 236 13.94 -10.81 -18.61
C ILE A 236 13.59 -12.28 -18.39
N PRO A 237 13.80 -13.21 -19.35
CA PRO A 237 13.45 -14.60 -19.13
C PRO A 237 14.21 -15.21 -17.94
N GLN A 238 15.49 -14.88 -17.80
CA GLN A 238 16.31 -15.34 -16.69
C GLN A 238 15.86 -14.74 -15.35
N ALA A 239 15.50 -13.45 -15.32
CA ALA A 239 15.01 -12.80 -14.12
C ALA A 239 13.69 -13.42 -13.62
N VAL A 240 12.75 -13.70 -14.54
CA VAL A 240 11.48 -14.36 -14.20
C VAL A 240 11.72 -15.81 -13.78
N ALA A 241 12.57 -16.55 -14.49
CA ALA A 241 12.93 -17.92 -14.12
C ALA A 241 13.56 -17.97 -12.72
N ASN A 242 14.47 -17.05 -12.41
CA ASN A 242 15.08 -16.93 -11.09
C ASN A 242 14.03 -16.59 -10.02
N ALA A 243 13.13 -15.64 -10.28
CA ALA A 243 12.08 -15.29 -9.32
C ALA A 243 11.21 -16.51 -8.95
N VAL A 244 10.81 -17.32 -9.94
CA VAL A 244 10.04 -18.55 -9.68
C VAL A 244 10.90 -19.63 -9.04
N TYR A 245 12.10 -19.89 -9.55
CA TYR A 245 12.99 -20.92 -9.04
C TYR A 245 13.33 -20.68 -7.57
N TYR A 246 13.82 -19.49 -7.23
CA TYR A 246 14.19 -19.17 -5.85
C TYR A 246 12.95 -19.15 -4.94
N ALA A 247 11.78 -18.70 -5.39
CA ALA A 247 10.57 -18.69 -4.56
C ALA A 247 10.17 -20.07 -3.98
N PHE A 248 10.53 -21.16 -4.66
CA PHE A 248 10.23 -22.53 -4.23
C PHE A 248 11.46 -23.33 -3.78
N ASN A 249 12.67 -22.97 -4.25
CA ASN A 249 13.90 -23.73 -3.98
C ASN A 249 14.86 -23.02 -2.99
N ASP A 250 14.64 -21.73 -2.72
CA ASP A 250 15.42 -20.99 -1.72
C ASP A 250 14.72 -21.06 -0.37
N PRO A 251 15.38 -21.58 0.69
CA PRO A 251 14.90 -21.45 2.05
C PRO A 251 14.62 -19.99 2.45
N MET A 252 15.32 -19.02 1.84
CA MET A 252 15.13 -17.57 2.04
C MET A 252 14.03 -16.92 1.19
N ALA A 253 13.37 -17.64 0.29
CA ALA A 253 12.25 -17.09 -0.48
C ALA A 253 10.93 -17.85 -0.32
N MET A 254 10.88 -18.92 0.50
CA MET A 254 9.61 -19.40 1.00
C MET A 254 8.89 -18.28 1.80
N PRO A 255 7.55 -18.25 1.86
CA PRO A 255 6.80 -17.34 2.74
C PRO A 255 7.20 -17.43 4.23
N GLY A 256 7.99 -18.46 4.59
CA GLY A 256 8.64 -18.66 5.88
C GLY A 256 10.06 -18.10 5.99
N ALA A 257 10.60 -17.33 5.04
CA ALA A 257 11.95 -16.77 5.14
C ALA A 257 12.07 -15.66 6.18
N VAL A 258 10.97 -14.94 6.46
CA VAL A 258 10.89 -14.10 7.67
C VAL A 258 10.89 -14.99 8.93
N ALA A 259 10.33 -16.20 8.87
CA ALA A 259 10.45 -17.19 9.94
C ALA A 259 11.88 -17.77 10.06
N GLY A 260 12.58 -17.99 8.94
CA GLY A 260 13.98 -18.41 8.89
C GLY A 260 14.93 -17.33 9.41
N TRP A 261 14.64 -16.05 9.16
CA TRP A 261 15.37 -14.93 9.74
C TRP A 261 15.11 -14.78 11.24
N SER A 262 13.87 -15.04 11.68
CA SER A 262 13.51 -15.08 13.11
C SER A 262 14.23 -16.20 13.86
N ILE A 263 14.43 -17.36 13.22
CA ILE A 263 15.19 -18.49 13.79
C ILE A 263 16.69 -18.19 13.83
N LYS A 264 17.24 -17.49 12.82
CA LYS A 264 18.66 -17.11 12.78
C LYS A 264 19.03 -15.99 13.77
N LEU A 265 18.10 -15.12 14.16
CA LEU A 265 18.28 -14.14 15.23
C LEU A 265 18.10 -14.74 16.64
N ALA A 266 17.59 -15.99 16.73
CA ALA A 266 17.36 -16.72 17.98
C ALA A 266 18.42 -17.82 18.25
N LEU A 267 19.36 -18.01 17.33
CA LEU A 267 20.59 -18.83 17.48
C LEU A 267 21.80 -17.90 17.62
#